data_AF-A0A6N9R930-F1
#
_entry.id   AF-A0A6N9R930-F1
#
_cell.length_a   1.000
_cell.length_b   1.000
_cell.length_c   1.000
_cell.angle_alpha   90.00
_cell.angle_beta   90.00
_cell.angle_gamma   90.00
#
_symmetry.space_group_name_H-M   'P 1'
#
loop_
_entity.id
_entity.type
_entity.pdbx_description
1 polymer ?
#
loop_
_entity_poly.entity_id
_entity_poly.type
_entity_poly.pdbx_seq_one_letter_code
_entity_poly.pdbx_strand_id
1 'polypeptide(L)' 'CATDSADGREGCGAEVATRISRSAFGMSYARLLVSDEIELDFAITAFRVRNTGETEMP' A
#
# COMPACT_ATOMS: atom_id res chain seq x y z
N CYS A 1 8.79 8.84 -8.00
CA CYS A 1 8.09 8.31 -9.18
C CYS A 1 9.08 8.15 -10.31
N ALA A 2 9.00 7.06 -11.06
CA ALA A 2 9.89 6.76 -12.17
C ALA A 2 9.16 5.89 -13.20
N THR A 3 9.64 5.93 -14.44
CA THR A 3 9.23 4.94 -15.44
C THR A 3 9.81 3.59 -15.06
N ASP A 4 8.93 2.61 -14.85
CA ASP A 4 9.33 1.23 -14.61
C ASP A 4 10.06 0.70 -15.84
N SER A 5 11.27 0.16 -15.62
CA SER A 5 12.20 -0.24 -16.67
C SER A 5 11.77 -1.52 -17.38
N ALA A 6 10.89 -2.33 -16.77
CA ALA A 6 10.43 -3.60 -17.33
C ALA A 6 9.31 -3.41 -18.37
N ASP A 7 8.32 -2.55 -18.09
CA ASP A 7 7.11 -2.40 -18.91
C ASP A 7 6.96 -0.99 -19.54
N GLY A 8 7.89 -0.07 -19.28
CA GLY A 8 7.82 1.31 -19.76
C GLY A 8 6.67 2.13 -19.16
N ARG A 9 6.04 1.63 -18.10
CA ARG A 9 4.89 2.27 -17.44
C ARG A 9 5.37 3.28 -16.41
N GLU A 10 4.74 4.44 -16.36
CA GLU A 10 5.00 5.44 -15.32
C GLU A 10 4.40 4.97 -13.99
N GLY A 11 5.26 4.80 -12.98
CA GLY A 11 4.88 4.31 -11.65
C GLY A 11 5.40 5.18 -10.51
N CYS A 12 4.68 5.14 -9.39
CA CYS A 12 5.10 5.73 -8.12
C CYS A 12 5.10 4.64 -7.05
N GLY A 13 6.29 4.37 -6.50
CA GLY A 13 6.44 3.60 -5.28
C GLY A 13 6.34 4.48 -4.04
N ALA A 14 5.78 3.94 -2.97
CA ALA A 14 5.82 4.50 -1.63
C ALA A 14 5.95 3.38 -0.60
N GLU A 15 6.78 3.61 0.42
CA GLU A 15 6.88 2.75 1.59
C GLU A 15 6.12 3.41 2.74
N VAL A 16 5.29 2.64 3.43
CA VAL A 16 4.51 3.10 4.56
C VAL A 16 4.79 2.18 5.74
N ALA A 17 5.47 2.71 6.74
CA ALA A 17 5.65 2.07 8.04
C ALA A 17 4.69 2.73 9.05
N THR A 18 3.91 1.92 9.77
CA THR A 18 2.99 2.42 10.79
C THR A 18 2.87 1.43 11.94
N ARG A 19 2.30 1.90 13.05
CA ARG A 19 2.06 1.10 14.24
C ARG A 19 0.61 1.18 14.65
N ILE A 20 0.04 0.02 14.95
CA ILE A 20 -1.31 -0.09 15.47
C ILE A 20 -1.30 -0.78 16.82
N SER A 21 -2.29 -0.46 17.65
CA SER A 21 -2.55 -1.17 18.91
C SER A 21 -3.59 -2.26 18.68
N ARG A 22 -3.29 -3.50 19.07
CA ARG A 22 -4.20 -4.64 19.01
C ARG A 22 -5.48 -4.36 19.78
N SER A 23 -5.34 -3.79 20.96
CA SER A 23 -6.47 -3.51 21.82
C SER A 23 -7.41 -2.42 21.31
N ALA A 24 -6.93 -1.50 20.45
CA ALA A 24 -7.80 -0.57 19.74
C ALA A 24 -8.83 -1.29 18.83
N PHE A 25 -8.53 -2.52 18.41
CA PHE A 25 -9.41 -3.38 17.61
C PHE A 25 -10.11 -4.46 18.46
N GLY A 26 -10.09 -4.35 19.79
CA GLY A 26 -10.69 -5.33 20.69
C GLY A 26 -9.90 -6.64 20.83
N MET A 27 -8.69 -6.73 20.27
CA MET A 27 -7.83 -7.92 20.40
C MET A 27 -7.05 -7.88 21.71
N SER A 28 -7.66 -8.38 22.79
CA SER A 28 -7.09 -8.31 24.15
C SER A 28 -6.48 -9.63 24.66
N TYR A 29 -6.54 -10.70 23.88
CA TYR A 29 -6.00 -12.01 24.29
C TYR A 29 -4.50 -11.93 24.61
N ALA A 30 -4.12 -12.51 25.75
CA ALA A 30 -2.73 -12.66 26.20
C ALA A 30 -1.91 -11.36 26.26
N ARG A 31 -2.53 -10.21 26.61
CA ARG A 31 -1.86 -8.89 26.74
C ARG A 31 -0.59 -8.87 27.60
N LEU A 32 -0.45 -9.79 28.56
CA LEU A 32 0.75 -9.90 29.41
C LEU A 32 1.89 -10.70 28.76
N LEU A 33 1.59 -11.45 27.70
CA LEU A 33 2.54 -12.36 27.02
C LEU A 33 2.87 -11.90 25.60
N VAL A 34 1.96 -11.16 24.97
CA VAL A 34 2.09 -10.68 23.59
C VAL A 34 1.91 -9.17 23.57
N SER A 35 2.88 -8.47 22.97
CA SER A 35 2.85 -7.01 22.81
C SER A 35 1.50 -6.53 22.26
N ASP A 36 1.03 -5.40 22.77
CA ASP A 36 -0.16 -4.74 22.22
C ASP A 36 0.14 -4.00 20.92
N GLU A 37 1.41 -3.70 20.63
CA GLU A 37 1.85 -3.01 19.42
C GLU A 37 2.08 -3.99 18.27
N ILE A 38 1.56 -3.66 17.09
CA ILE A 38 1.87 -4.31 15.81
C ILE A 38 2.49 -3.27 14.89
N GLU A 39 3.67 -3.58 14.38
CA GLU A 39 4.34 -2.84 13.31
C GLU A 39 3.85 -3.38 11.95
N LEU A 40 3.49 -2.46 11.05
CA LEU A 40 3.00 -2.75 9.72
C LEU A 40 3.86 -2.02 8.70
N ASP A 41 4.46 -2.79 7.79
CA ASP A 41 5.27 -2.27 6.70
C ASP A 41 4.64 -2.62 5.35
N PHE A 42 4.31 -1.59 4.56
CA PHE A 42 3.72 -1.74 3.23
C PHE A 42 4.65 -1.14 2.18
N ALA A 43 4.93 -1.91 1.14
CA ALA A 43 5.48 -1.40 -0.11
C ALA A 43 4.35 -1.28 -1.13
N ILE A 44 3.98 -0.06 -1.48
CA ILE A 44 2.89 0.25 -2.42
C ILE A 44 3.51 0.74 -3.72
N THR A 45 3.12 0.15 -4.85
CA THR A 45 3.47 0.67 -6.18
C THR A 45 2.19 0.93 -6.95
N ALA A 46 1.98 2.19 -7.32
CA ALA A 46 0.87 2.62 -8.15
C ALA A 46 1.36 2.89 -9.57
N PHE A 47 0.66 2.38 -10.57
CA PHE A 47 0.95 2.62 -11.98
C PHE A 47 -0.12 3.51 -12.58
N ARG A 48 0.30 4.43 -13.45
CA ARG A 48 -0.65 5.23 -14.23
C ARG A 48 -1.43 4.32 -15.18
N VAL A 49 -2.76 4.34 -15.09
CA VAL A 49 -3.64 3.74 -16.08
C VAL A 49 -3.98 4.82 -17.11
N ARG A 50 -3.69 4.57 -18.39
CA ARG A 50 -4.19 5.41 -19.49
C ARG A 50 -5.49 4.76 -19.99
N ASN A 51 -6.58 5.52 -20.07
CA ASN A 51 -7.82 5.02 -20.66
C ASN A 51 -7.58 4.70 -22.14
N THR A 52 -7.49 3.42 -22.49
CA THR A 52 -7.72 2.95 -23.85
C THR A 52 -9.23 3.00 -24.11
N GLY A 53 -9.76 4.19 -24.43
CA GLY A 53 -11.21 4.36 -24.57
C GLY A 53 -11.73 5.74 -24.98
N GLU A 54 -10.89 6.70 -25.34
CA GLU A 54 -11.32 7.79 -26.24
C GLU A 54 -11.02 7.33 -27.66
N THR A 55 -11.84 6.40 -28.14
CA THR A 55 -12.02 6.18 -29.57
C THR A 55 -12.43 7.51 -30.18
N GLU A 56 -11.67 7.98 -31.18
CA GLU A 56 -12.05 9.08 -32.06
C GLU A 56 -13.57 9.03 -32.33
N MET A 57 -14.32 10.01 -31.83
CA MET A 57 -15.63 10.31 -32.38
C MET A 57 -15.41 11.22 -33.60
N PRO A 58 -16.00 10.88 -34.77
CA PRO A 58 -15.89 11.67 -36.00
C PRO A 58 -16.55 13.04 -35.87
#